data_AF-A0A5A7S9N1-F1
#
_entry.id   AF-A0A5A7S9N1-F1
#
_cell.length_a   1.000
_cell.length_b   1.000
_cell.length_c   1.000
_cell.angle_alpha   90.00
_cell.angle_beta   90.00
_cell.angle_gamma   90.00
#
_symmetry.space_group_name_H-M   'P 1'
#
loop_
_entity.id
_entity.type
_entity.pdbx_description
1 polymer ?
#
loop_
_entity_poly.entity_id
_entity_poly.type
_entity_poly.pdbx_seq_one_letter_code
_entity_poly.pdbx_strand_id
1 'polypeptide(L)'
;MEMHMITVTTSRVTGRAATVTAVVRILVGVLFVLASIPKFPFAGSAHDSEVAQFISFGFPASSVEAFVLFTGTVELVCAALLIAGFLTRFAAAGLAAVMIGAISTAGLHVGGPLHLGVAPTLLVILLVLVVVGAGSWSIDQRLADRVR
;
A
#
# COMPACT_ATOMS: atom_id res chain seq x y z
N MET A 1 6.28 -26.04 7.40
CA MET A 1 6.45 -24.56 7.38
C MET A 1 7.10 -24.08 6.08
N GLU A 2 8.12 -24.78 5.58
CA GLU A 2 8.86 -24.39 4.35
C GLU A 2 7.98 -24.30 3.09
N MET A 3 7.10 -25.27 2.84
CA MET A 3 6.22 -25.26 1.65
C MET A 3 5.24 -24.07 1.61
N HIS A 4 4.75 -23.64 2.78
CA HIS A 4 3.86 -22.47 2.89
C HIS A 4 4.64 -21.16 2.66
N MET A 5 5.89 -21.12 3.10
CA MET A 5 6.78 -19.98 2.92
C MET A 5 7.15 -19.79 1.44
N ILE A 6 7.43 -20.89 0.72
CA ILE A 6 7.71 -20.89 -0.72
C ILE A 6 6.52 -20.37 -1.53
N THR A 7 5.28 -20.67 -1.13
CA THR A 7 4.09 -20.20 -1.85
C THR A 7 3.87 -18.70 -1.71
N VAL A 8 4.26 -18.12 -0.57
CA VAL A 8 4.12 -16.68 -0.32
C VAL A 8 5.16 -15.87 -1.09
N THR A 9 6.41 -16.35 -1.15
CA THR A 9 7.55 -15.61 -1.74
C THR A 9 7.70 -15.82 -3.25
N THR A 10 7.05 -16.83 -3.83
CA THR A 10 7.15 -17.09 -5.27
C THR A 10 6.29 -16.13 -6.11
N SER A 11 6.92 -15.57 -7.14
CA SER A 11 6.26 -14.83 -8.22
C SER A 11 5.57 -15.80 -9.18
N ARG A 12 4.34 -15.49 -9.60
CA ARG A 12 3.60 -16.25 -10.61
C ARG A 12 3.93 -15.85 -12.05
N VAL A 13 4.78 -14.82 -12.23
CA VAL A 13 5.20 -14.31 -13.54
C VAL A 13 6.73 -14.35 -13.67
N THR A 14 7.21 -14.49 -14.91
CA THR A 14 8.63 -14.54 -15.28
C THR A 14 8.93 -13.61 -16.47
N GLY A 15 10.21 -13.45 -16.82
CA GLY A 15 10.63 -12.67 -17.98
C GLY A 15 10.17 -11.20 -17.93
N ARG A 16 9.69 -10.67 -19.07
CA ARG A 16 9.22 -9.27 -19.17
C ARG A 16 8.06 -8.95 -18.23
N ALA A 17 7.14 -9.90 -18.04
CA ALA A 17 6.01 -9.71 -17.13
C ALA A 17 6.49 -9.50 -15.68
N ALA A 18 7.51 -10.24 -15.23
CA ALA A 18 8.11 -10.05 -13.91
C ALA A 18 8.76 -8.67 -13.76
N THR A 19 9.43 -8.17 -14.80
CA THR A 19 10.00 -6.81 -14.82
C THR A 19 8.92 -5.74 -14.74
N VAL A 20 7.84 -5.86 -15.51
CA VAL A 20 6.72 -4.93 -15.45
C VAL A 20 6.07 -4.95 -14.07
N THR A 21 5.85 -6.14 -13.48
CA THR A 21 5.34 -6.27 -12.11
C THR A 21 6.25 -5.56 -11.09
N ALA A 22 7.58 -5.69 -11.22
CA ALA A 22 8.52 -5.01 -10.34
C ALA A 22 8.44 -3.48 -10.45
N VAL A 23 8.35 -2.95 -11.68
CA VAL A 23 8.19 -1.52 -11.92
C VAL A 23 6.88 -1.01 -11.30
N VAL A 24 5.76 -1.69 -11.57
CA VAL A 24 4.45 -1.34 -10.99
C VAL A 24 4.49 -1.38 -9.47
N ARG A 25 5.07 -2.43 -8.88
CA ARG A 25 5.25 -2.59 -7.43
C ARG A 25 6.00 -1.41 -6.82
N ILE A 26 7.13 -1.02 -7.42
CA ILE A 26 7.96 0.10 -6.93
C ILE A 26 7.21 1.42 -7.08
N LEU A 27 6.58 1.69 -8.22
CA LEU A 27 5.83 2.93 -8.45
C LEU A 27 4.68 3.09 -7.44
N VAL A 28 3.88 2.04 -7.24
CA VAL A 28 2.81 2.04 -6.24
C VAL A 28 3.38 2.28 -4.84
N GLY A 29 4.46 1.59 -4.48
CA GLY A 29 5.13 1.81 -3.19
C GLY A 29 5.57 3.27 -3.01
N VAL A 30 6.20 3.88 -4.01
CA VAL A 30 6.61 5.30 -3.95
C VAL A 30 5.40 6.22 -3.76
N LEU A 31 4.30 6.00 -4.48
CA LEU A 31 3.08 6.79 -4.31
C LEU A 31 2.54 6.73 -2.88
N PHE A 32 2.55 5.55 -2.25
CA PHE A 32 2.12 5.40 -0.87
C PHE A 32 3.08 6.02 0.14
N VAL A 33 4.40 5.95 -0.09
CA VAL A 33 5.37 6.69 0.75
C VAL A 33 5.03 8.18 0.73
N LEU A 34 4.84 8.76 -0.47
CA LEU A 34 4.52 10.17 -0.61
C LEU A 34 3.18 10.53 0.03
N ALA A 35 2.15 9.69 -0.14
CA ALA A 35 0.84 9.90 0.47
C ALA A 35 0.84 9.76 2.01
N SER A 36 1.81 9.01 2.57
CA SER A 36 1.91 8.80 4.01
C SER A 36 2.60 9.95 4.75
N ILE A 37 3.52 10.67 4.10
CA ILE A 37 4.33 11.73 4.74
C ILE A 37 3.47 12.82 5.39
N PRO A 38 2.43 13.38 4.72
CA PRO A 38 1.58 14.39 5.33
C PRO A 38 0.85 13.93 6.59
N LYS A 39 0.70 12.62 6.83
CA LYS A 39 -0.05 12.08 7.99
C LYS A 39 0.74 12.07 9.29
N PHE A 40 1.99 12.53 9.27
CA PHE A 40 2.84 12.56 10.46
C PHE A 40 3.04 13.99 10.97
N PRO A 41 3.16 14.21 12.30
CA PRO A 41 3.17 15.56 12.87
C PRO A 41 4.39 16.38 12.46
N PHE A 42 5.48 15.72 12.06
CA PHE A 42 6.67 16.40 11.55
C PHE A 42 6.42 17.14 10.23
N ALA A 43 5.32 16.84 9.52
CA ALA A 43 4.92 17.51 8.28
C ALA A 43 4.23 18.87 8.51
N GLY A 44 4.04 19.29 9.76
CA GLY A 44 3.54 20.62 10.13
C GLY A 44 2.16 20.92 9.53
N SER A 45 2.03 22.00 8.77
CA SER A 45 0.74 22.41 8.19
C SER A 45 0.11 21.39 7.24
N ALA A 46 0.91 20.50 6.65
CA ALA A 46 0.39 19.40 5.84
C ALA A 46 -0.34 18.36 6.71
N HIS A 47 0.13 18.14 7.94
CA HIS A 47 -0.52 17.27 8.93
C HIS A 47 -1.85 17.85 9.39
N ASP A 48 -1.89 19.14 9.70
CA ASP A 48 -3.14 19.81 10.09
C ASP A 48 -4.20 19.72 8.97
N SER A 49 -3.75 19.79 7.72
CA SER A 49 -4.61 19.65 6.54
C SER A 49 -5.14 18.23 6.38
N GLU A 50 -4.32 17.20 6.60
CA GLU A 50 -4.76 15.79 6.60
C GLU A 50 -5.77 15.51 7.72
N VAL A 51 -5.52 16.04 8.92
CA VAL A 51 -6.45 15.90 10.05
C VAL A 51 -7.81 16.52 9.71
N ALA A 52 -7.82 17.73 9.13
CA ALA A 52 -9.05 18.37 8.68
C ALA A 52 -9.77 17.55 7.58
N GLN A 53 -9.02 16.96 6.66
CA GLN A 53 -9.58 16.06 5.65
C GLN A 53 -10.21 14.81 6.28
N PHE A 54 -9.55 14.16 7.23
CA PHE A 54 -10.11 12.99 7.91
C PHE A 54 -11.38 13.32 8.69
N ILE A 55 -11.49 14.51 9.28
CA ILE A 55 -12.76 14.98 9.86
C ILE A 55 -13.85 15.05 8.77
N SER A 56 -13.54 15.59 7.58
CA SER A 56 -14.47 15.62 6.45
C SER A 56 -14.85 14.23 5.91
N PHE A 57 -14.01 13.22 6.13
CA PHE A 57 -14.27 11.82 5.76
C PHE A 57 -15.20 11.09 6.76
N GLY A 58 -15.63 11.78 7.84
CA GLY A 58 -16.55 11.24 8.84
C GLY A 58 -15.89 10.71 10.11
N PHE A 59 -14.57 10.93 10.32
CA PHE A 59 -13.90 10.50 11.55
C PHE A 59 -14.22 11.44 12.74
N PRO A 60 -14.38 10.91 13.97
CA PRO A 60 -14.64 11.74 15.15
C PRO A 60 -13.42 12.60 15.53
N ALA A 61 -13.64 13.89 15.76
CA ALA A 61 -12.58 14.84 16.11
C ALA A 61 -11.77 14.45 17.37
N SER A 62 -12.39 13.75 18.32
CA SER A 62 -11.70 13.29 19.56
C SER A 62 -10.64 12.20 19.31
N SER A 63 -10.72 11.49 18.19
CA SER A 63 -9.85 10.35 17.88
C SER A 63 -9.18 10.45 16.50
N VAL A 64 -9.43 11.52 15.74
CA VAL A 64 -8.99 11.64 14.34
C VAL A 64 -7.47 11.55 14.20
N GLU A 65 -6.71 12.17 15.10
CA GLU A 65 -5.25 12.12 15.11
C GLU A 65 -4.71 10.70 15.16
N ALA A 66 -5.31 9.83 15.99
CA ALA A 66 -4.91 8.44 16.09
C ALA A 66 -5.18 7.68 14.77
N PHE A 67 -6.29 7.96 14.08
CA PHE A 67 -6.60 7.35 12.78
C PHE A 67 -5.68 7.82 11.66
N VAL A 68 -5.34 9.11 11.64
CA VAL A 68 -4.39 9.69 10.68
C VAL A 68 -3.02 9.05 10.85
N LEU A 69 -2.50 9.01 12.07
CA LEU A 69 -1.20 8.40 12.39
C LEU A 69 -1.18 6.89 12.13
N PHE A 70 -2.25 6.17 12.50
CA PHE A 70 -2.37 4.74 12.24
C PHE A 70 -2.31 4.45 10.74
N THR A 71 -3.12 5.16 9.95
CA THR A 71 -3.17 5.00 8.50
C THR A 71 -1.82 5.33 7.88
N GLY A 72 -1.20 6.46 8.26
CA GLY A 72 0.12 6.86 7.77
C GLY A 72 1.21 5.84 8.10
N THR A 73 1.18 5.24 9.29
CA THR A 73 2.14 4.21 9.70
C THR A 73 1.97 2.93 8.87
N VAL A 74 0.73 2.45 8.69
CA VAL A 74 0.45 1.27 7.87
C VAL A 74 0.87 1.52 6.43
N GLU A 75 0.51 2.68 5.86
CA GLU A 75 0.90 3.06 4.50
C GLU A 75 2.42 3.08 4.34
N LEU A 76 3.14 3.77 5.22
CA LEU A 76 4.58 3.93 5.11
C LEU A 76 5.32 2.59 5.24
N VAL A 77 4.97 1.78 6.25
CA VAL A 77 5.61 0.49 6.50
C VAL A 77 5.33 -0.48 5.34
N CYS A 78 4.07 -0.63 4.95
CA CYS A 78 3.73 -1.53 3.84
C CYS A 78 4.32 -1.04 2.52
N ALA A 79 4.37 0.27 2.26
CA ALA A 79 5.00 0.82 1.06
C ALA A 79 6.50 0.54 1.01
N ALA A 80 7.23 0.72 2.12
CA ALA A 80 8.65 0.39 2.20
C ALA A 80 8.92 -1.09 1.92
N LEU A 81 8.12 -1.97 2.52
CA LEU A 81 8.16 -3.42 2.26
C LEU A 81 7.86 -3.75 0.79
N LEU A 82 6.86 -3.08 0.21
CA LEU A 82 6.46 -3.26 -1.18
C LEU A 82 7.58 -2.85 -2.15
N ILE A 83 8.24 -1.70 -1.92
CA ILE A 83 9.39 -1.24 -2.74
C ILE A 83 10.52 -2.27 -2.69
N ALA A 84 10.90 -2.70 -1.49
CA ALA A 84 11.92 -3.71 -1.27
C ALA A 84 11.56 -5.08 -1.89
N GLY A 85 10.27 -5.31 -2.16
CA GLY A 85 9.75 -6.61 -2.57
C GLY A 85 9.97 -7.65 -1.49
N PHE A 86 9.71 -7.29 -0.23
CA PHE A 86 9.78 -8.18 0.93
C PHE A 86 8.39 -8.36 1.51
N LEU A 87 7.96 -9.62 1.68
CA LEU A 87 6.59 -9.97 2.07
C LEU A 87 5.55 -9.27 1.18
N THR A 88 5.81 -9.24 -0.13
CA THR A 88 5.08 -8.40 -1.09
C THR A 88 3.56 -8.60 -1.01
N ARG A 89 3.11 -9.85 -0.87
CA ARG A 89 1.67 -10.17 -0.78
C ARG A 89 1.04 -9.59 0.49
N PHE A 90 1.73 -9.63 1.62
CA PHE A 90 1.23 -9.06 2.87
C PHE A 90 1.27 -7.53 2.84
N ALA A 91 2.35 -6.94 2.33
CA ALA A 91 2.46 -5.50 2.14
C ALA A 91 1.34 -4.96 1.22
N ALA A 92 1.11 -5.63 0.08
CA ALA A 92 0.04 -5.28 -0.85
C ALA A 92 -1.35 -5.44 -0.23
N ALA A 93 -1.58 -6.49 0.56
CA ALA A 93 -2.84 -6.70 1.27
C ALA A 93 -3.10 -5.61 2.34
N GLY A 94 -2.06 -5.19 3.07
CA GLY A 94 -2.15 -4.08 4.03
C GLY A 94 -2.55 -2.77 3.36
N LEU A 95 -1.89 -2.41 2.26
CA LEU A 95 -2.24 -1.21 1.47
C LEU A 95 -3.63 -1.33 0.84
N ALA A 96 -4.04 -2.54 0.42
CA ALA A 96 -5.37 -2.78 -0.13
C ALA A 96 -6.45 -2.52 0.94
N ALA A 97 -6.22 -2.94 2.18
CA ALA A 97 -7.11 -2.63 3.29
C ALA A 97 -7.22 -1.12 3.55
N VAL A 98 -6.12 -0.38 3.46
CA VAL A 98 -6.13 1.09 3.54
C VAL A 98 -6.98 1.71 2.42
N MET A 99 -6.84 1.24 1.18
CA MET A 99 -7.65 1.73 0.06
C MET A 99 -9.14 1.42 0.23
N ILE A 100 -9.49 0.24 0.74
CA ILE A 100 -10.89 -0.09 1.08
C ILE A 100 -11.42 0.90 2.12
N GLY A 101 -10.64 1.19 3.16
CA GLY A 101 -10.97 2.21 4.15
C GLY A 101 -11.18 3.59 3.52
N ALA A 102 -10.24 4.06 2.70
CA ALA A 102 -10.30 5.35 2.03
C ALA A 102 -11.52 5.49 1.09
N ILE A 103 -11.85 4.43 0.33
CA ILE A 103 -13.03 4.42 -0.54
C ILE A 103 -14.32 4.45 0.29
N SER A 104 -14.36 3.69 1.39
CA SER A 104 -15.53 3.59 2.26
C SER A 104 -15.76 4.86 3.09
N THR A 105 -14.73 5.68 3.31
CA THR A 105 -14.84 6.94 4.05
C THR A 105 -14.82 8.13 3.09
N ALA A 106 -13.65 8.55 2.64
CA ALA A 106 -13.46 9.71 1.76
C ALA A 106 -14.20 9.57 0.43
N GLY A 107 -14.25 8.37 -0.14
CA GLY A 107 -15.00 8.10 -1.38
C GLY A 107 -16.51 8.34 -1.23
N LEU A 108 -17.09 7.96 -0.10
CA LEU A 108 -18.53 8.14 0.16
C LEU A 108 -18.89 9.55 0.62
N HIS A 109 -18.03 10.21 1.41
CA HIS A 109 -18.34 11.52 1.98
C HIS A 109 -17.93 12.69 1.08
N VAL A 110 -16.81 12.56 0.36
CA VAL A 110 -16.22 13.64 -0.45
C VAL A 110 -16.26 13.30 -1.94
N GLY A 111 -15.98 12.05 -2.31
CA GLY A 111 -16.02 11.57 -3.69
C GLY A 111 -14.94 12.17 -4.59
N GLY A 112 -15.26 12.37 -5.87
CA GLY A 112 -14.33 12.98 -6.84
C GLY A 112 -13.22 12.05 -7.36
N PRO A 113 -12.37 12.54 -8.29
CA PRO A 113 -11.44 11.70 -9.05
C PRO A 113 -10.34 11.04 -8.19
N LEU A 114 -9.92 11.65 -7.09
CA LEU A 114 -8.93 11.06 -6.20
C LEU A 114 -9.52 9.89 -5.40
N HIS A 115 -10.65 10.09 -4.75
CA HIS A 115 -11.23 9.08 -3.85
C HIS A 115 -12.03 7.99 -4.57
N LEU A 116 -12.60 8.27 -5.75
CA LEU A 116 -13.38 7.30 -6.54
C LEU A 116 -12.73 6.91 -7.88
N GLY A 117 -11.61 7.52 -8.26
CA GLY A 117 -10.84 7.13 -9.45
C GLY A 117 -9.49 6.51 -9.05
N VAL A 118 -8.63 7.30 -8.41
CA VAL A 118 -7.27 6.88 -8.04
C VAL A 118 -7.30 5.77 -6.99
N ALA A 119 -8.07 5.92 -5.89
CA ALA A 119 -8.09 4.90 -4.83
C ALA A 119 -8.59 3.51 -5.30
N PRO A 120 -9.70 3.38 -6.07
CA PRO A 120 -10.09 2.09 -6.65
C PRO A 120 -9.06 1.52 -7.64
N THR A 121 -8.40 2.38 -8.42
CA THR A 121 -7.35 1.95 -9.35
C THR A 121 -6.16 1.36 -8.60
N LEU A 122 -5.70 2.04 -7.55
CA LEU A 122 -4.63 1.54 -6.68
C LEU A 122 -5.05 0.25 -5.98
N LEU A 123 -6.29 0.14 -5.51
CA LEU A 123 -6.83 -1.10 -4.93
C LEU A 123 -6.72 -2.26 -5.91
N VAL A 124 -7.16 -2.09 -7.17
CA VAL A 124 -7.06 -3.15 -8.19
C VAL A 124 -5.61 -3.55 -8.43
N ILE A 125 -4.68 -2.61 -8.54
CA ILE A 125 -3.26 -2.90 -8.73
C ILE A 125 -2.71 -3.69 -7.52
N LEU A 126 -3.05 -3.29 -6.30
CA LEU A 126 -2.63 -3.98 -5.08
C LEU A 126 -3.19 -5.40 -5.01
N LEU A 127 -4.46 -5.61 -5.39
CA LEU A 127 -5.06 -6.96 -5.48
C LEU A 127 -4.34 -7.82 -6.53
N VAL A 128 -3.95 -7.24 -7.66
CA VAL A 128 -3.12 -7.94 -8.66
C VAL A 128 -1.77 -8.33 -8.04
N LEU A 129 -1.11 -7.45 -7.28
CA LEU A 129 0.15 -7.79 -6.60
C LEU A 129 -0.04 -8.86 -5.51
N VAL A 130 -1.17 -8.88 -4.80
CA VAL A 130 -1.52 -9.96 -3.85
C VAL A 130 -1.60 -11.30 -4.56
N VAL A 131 -2.16 -11.36 -5.78
CA VAL A 131 -2.30 -12.61 -6.55
C VAL A 131 -1.00 -13.00 -7.26
N VAL A 132 -0.36 -12.06 -7.95
CA VAL A 132 0.82 -12.30 -8.80
C VAL A 132 2.09 -12.49 -7.97
N GLY A 133 2.23 -11.76 -6.86
CA GLY A 133 3.44 -11.74 -6.05
C GLY A 133 4.44 -10.68 -6.50
N ALA A 134 5.71 -10.88 -6.15
CA ALA A 134 6.72 -9.83 -6.17
C ALA A 134 7.22 -9.40 -7.56
N GLY A 135 7.16 -10.27 -8.57
CA GLY A 135 7.89 -10.03 -9.83
C GLY A 135 9.42 -10.07 -9.63
N SER A 136 10.16 -9.42 -10.51
CA SER A 136 11.63 -9.38 -10.44
C SER A 136 12.15 -8.39 -9.38
N TRP A 137 13.47 -8.39 -9.16
CA TRP A 137 14.17 -7.43 -8.27
C TRP A 137 13.55 -7.33 -6.87
N SER A 138 13.19 -8.47 -6.28
CA SER A 138 12.55 -8.56 -4.96
C SER A 138 13.41 -9.36 -3.99
N ILE A 139 13.34 -9.01 -2.71
CA ILE A 139 13.93 -9.83 -1.64
C ILE A 139 13.22 -11.20 -1.57
N ASP A 140 11.90 -11.23 -1.80
CA ASP A 140 11.11 -12.47 -1.89
C ASP A 140 11.69 -13.44 -2.93
N GLN A 141 12.04 -12.95 -4.12
CA GLN A 141 12.69 -13.76 -5.16
C GLN A 141 14.06 -14.29 -4.69
N ARG A 142 14.90 -13.41 -4.12
CA ARG A 142 16.23 -13.81 -3.63
C ARG A 142 16.14 -14.87 -2.52
N LEU A 143 15.12 -14.81 -1.68
CA LEU A 143 14.88 -15.79 -0.63
C LEU A 143 14.37 -17.12 -1.22
N ALA A 144 13.46 -17.06 -2.20
CA ALA A 144 12.97 -18.24 -2.90
C ALA A 144 14.09 -18.99 -3.65
N ASP A 145 15.04 -18.26 -4.25
CA ASP A 145 16.18 -18.85 -4.97
C ASP A 145 17.20 -19.52 -4.04
N ARG A 146 17.24 -19.15 -2.74
CA ARG A 146 18.14 -19.79 -1.74
C ARG A 146 17.61 -21.10 -1.17
N VAL A 147 16.30 -21.32 -1.25
CA VAL A 147 15.61 -22.50 -0.71
C VAL A 147 15.34 -23.55 -1.80
N ARG A 148 15.65 -23.22 -3.06
CA ARG A 148 15.69 -24.14 -4.20
C ARG A 148 17.07 -24.77 -4.33
#